data_AF-L8WCJ2-F1
#
_entry.id   AF-L8WCJ2-F1
#
_cell.length_a   1.000
_cell.length_b   1.000
_cell.length_c   1.000
_cell.angle_alpha   90.00
_cell.angle_beta   90.00
_cell.angle_gamma   90.00
#
_symmetry.space_group_name_H-M   'P 1'
#
loop_
_entity.id
_entity.type
_entity.pdbx_description
1 polymer ?
#
loop_
_entity_poly.entity_id
_entity_poly.type
_entity_poly.pdbx_seq_one_letter_code
_entity_poly.pdbx_strand_id
1 'polypeptide(L)'
;MRVRLVRRTCRMPRRGARFIWFGKRPWGGTDKKLPQIARMRDLLSRGIGVHHGGLLPLVKEVVEILFARGLVKVLFATETFAMGVNMPARSVVFSGIRK
;
A
#
# COMPACT_ATOMS: atom_id res chain seq x y z
N MET A 1 16.05 -9.60 -2.56
CA MET A 1 15.12 -9.98 -1.47
C MET A 1 13.78 -9.27 -1.66
N ARG A 2 12.66 -9.99 -1.52
CA ARG A 2 11.30 -9.42 -1.57
C ARG A 2 10.61 -9.70 -0.24
N VAL A 3 10.10 -8.64 0.38
CA VAL A 3 9.54 -8.66 1.74
C VAL A 3 8.04 -8.51 1.63
N ARG A 4 7.28 -9.40 2.28
CA ARG A 4 5.83 -9.28 2.42
C ARG A 4 5.53 -8.94 3.87
N LEU A 5 4.94 -7.78 4.10
CA LEU A 5 4.49 -7.32 5.41
C LEU A 5 3.02 -7.66 5.58
N VAL A 6 2.69 -8.32 6.69
CA VAL A 6 1.32 -8.70 7.03
C VAL A 6 0.95 -8.11 8.38
N ARG A 7 -0.22 -7.48 8.44
CA ARG A 7 -0.80 -6.92 9.65
C ARG A 7 -1.99 -7.80 10.07
N ARG A 8 -2.13 -8.15 11.36
CA ARG A 8 -3.37 -8.79 11.82
C ARG A 8 -4.50 -7.81 11.58
N THR A 9 -5.56 -8.30 10.97
CA THR A 9 -6.78 -7.56 10.67
C THR A 9 -7.29 -6.86 11.93
N CYS A 10 -7.14 -5.54 12.03
CA CYS A 10 -8.21 -4.77 12.63
C CYS A 10 -9.42 -4.98 11.70
N ARG A 11 -10.59 -5.33 12.22
CA ARG A 11 -11.82 -5.43 11.42
C ARG A 11 -11.90 -4.14 10.61
N MET A 12 -11.69 -4.19 9.30
CA MET A 12 -11.95 -3.05 8.44
C MET A 12 -13.43 -2.70 8.65
N PRO A 13 -13.76 -1.52 9.20
CA PRO A 13 -15.13 -1.07 9.12
C PRO A 13 -15.43 -0.94 7.62
N ARG A 14 -16.50 -1.58 7.14
CA ARG A 14 -16.91 -1.56 5.71
C ARG A 14 -17.02 -0.15 5.10
N ARG A 15 -17.01 0.91 5.92
CA ARG A 15 -17.03 2.32 5.53
C ARG A 15 -15.64 2.96 5.29
N GLY A 16 -14.55 2.37 5.76
CA GLY A 16 -13.21 3.01 5.75
C GLY A 16 -12.59 3.19 4.37
N ALA A 17 -12.80 2.24 3.44
CA ALA A 17 -12.25 2.30 2.09
C ALA A 17 -12.82 3.46 1.27
N ARG A 18 -14.08 3.87 1.50
CA ARG A 18 -14.73 4.96 0.76
C ARG A 18 -14.22 6.34 1.21
N PHE A 19 -13.72 6.46 2.44
CA PHE A 19 -13.31 7.75 3.04
C PHE A 19 -12.02 8.32 2.42
N ILE A 20 -11.08 7.47 1.98
CA ILE A 20 -9.79 7.95 1.46
C ILE A 20 -9.92 8.53 0.05
N TRP A 21 -10.79 7.95 -0.79
CA TRP A 21 -10.96 8.40 -2.18
C TRP A 21 -11.77 9.71 -2.32
N PHE A 22 -12.48 10.11 -1.26
CA PHE A 22 -13.32 11.31 -1.27
C PHE A 22 -12.67 12.52 -0.58
N GLY A 23 -11.79 12.34 0.42
CA GLY A 23 -11.36 13.42 1.32
C GLY A 23 -10.10 14.21 0.92
N LYS A 24 -9.17 13.63 0.14
CA LYS A 24 -8.05 14.38 -0.46
C LYS A 24 -7.87 13.88 -1.88
N ARG A 25 -7.81 14.77 -2.86
CA ARG A 25 -7.49 14.45 -4.26
C ARG A 25 -6.00 14.73 -4.51
N PRO A 26 -5.10 13.75 -4.31
CA PRO A 26 -3.70 13.90 -4.68
C PRO A 26 -3.46 13.93 -6.21
N TRP A 27 -4.47 13.55 -7.00
CA TRP A 27 -4.36 13.35 -8.46
C TRP A 27 -5.05 14.48 -9.23
N GLY A 28 -4.34 15.10 -10.18
CA GLY A 28 -4.95 15.93 -11.21
C GLY A 28 -5.92 15.11 -12.08
N GLY A 29 -6.89 15.77 -12.73
CA GLY A 29 -7.95 15.08 -13.50
C GLY A 29 -7.44 14.08 -14.54
N THR A 30 -6.24 14.30 -15.07
CA THR A 30 -5.59 13.48 -16.10
C THR A 30 -4.85 12.27 -15.51
N ASP A 31 -4.28 12.39 -14.31
CA ASP A 31 -3.47 11.32 -13.69
C ASP A 31 -4.32 10.12 -13.28
N LYS A 32 -5.59 10.32 -12.95
CA LYS A 32 -6.51 9.24 -12.56
C LYS A 32 -6.70 8.17 -13.63
N LYS A 33 -6.41 8.49 -14.90
CA LYS A 33 -6.56 7.57 -16.03
C LYS A 33 -5.36 6.66 -16.24
N LEU A 34 -4.24 6.83 -15.52
CA LEU A 34 -3.13 5.90 -15.71
C LEU A 34 -3.53 4.48 -15.25
N PRO A 35 -3.20 3.46 -16.06
CA PRO A 35 -3.57 2.07 -15.76
C PRO A 35 -2.96 1.58 -14.44
N GLN A 36 -1.81 2.13 -14.05
CA GLN A 36 -1.15 1.84 -12.78
C GLN A 36 -1.98 2.27 -11.56
N ILE A 37 -2.59 3.45 -11.61
CA ILE A 37 -3.40 3.99 -10.50
C ILE A 37 -4.72 3.22 -10.40
N ALA A 38 -5.33 2.91 -11.54
CA ALA A 38 -6.55 2.09 -11.59
C ALA A 38 -6.32 0.69 -10.98
N ARG A 39 -5.22 0.01 -11.35
CA ARG A 39 -4.84 -1.29 -10.79
C ARG A 39 -4.53 -1.20 -9.30
N MET A 40 -3.78 -0.17 -8.88
CA MET A 40 -3.46 0.03 -7.46
C MET A 40 -4.72 0.30 -6.64
N ARG A 41 -5.66 1.08 -7.18
CA ARG A 41 -6.96 1.33 -6.53
C ARG A 41 -7.75 0.05 -6.28
N ASP A 42 -7.79 -0.87 -7.25
CA ASP A 42 -8.45 -2.16 -7.09
C ASP A 42 -7.78 -3.01 -6.01
N LEU A 43 -6.45 -3.12 -6.04
CA LEU A 43 -5.67 -3.86 -5.04
C LEU A 43 -5.86 -3.30 -3.63
N LEU A 44 -5.76 -1.97 -3.47
CA LEU A 44 -5.95 -1.28 -2.20
C LEU A 44 -7.37 -1.44 -1.67
N SER A 45 -8.37 -1.47 -2.55
CA SER A 45 -9.77 -1.73 -2.16
C SER A 45 -9.96 -3.14 -1.60
N ARG A 46 -9.13 -4.11 -2.04
CA ARG A 46 -9.06 -5.47 -1.48
C ARG A 46 -8.17 -5.56 -0.22
N GLY A 47 -7.51 -4.46 0.17
CA GLY A 47 -6.59 -4.41 1.31
C GLY A 47 -5.18 -4.95 1.01
N ILE A 48 -4.80 -4.99 -0.27
CA ILE A 48 -3.48 -5.42 -0.75
C ILE A 48 -2.74 -4.19 -1.30
N GLY A 49 -1.52 -3.96 -0.83
CA GLY A 49 -0.65 -2.90 -1.33
C GLY A 49 0.61 -3.46 -1.98
N VAL A 50 1.18 -2.72 -2.93
CA VAL A 50 2.50 -3.01 -3.51
C VAL A 50 3.35 -1.75 -3.41
N HIS A 51 4.61 -1.92 -3.02
CA HIS A 51 5.61 -0.86 -2.89
C HIS A 51 6.93 -1.32 -3.52
N HIS A 52 7.32 -0.66 -4.62
CA HIS A 52 8.63 -0.90 -5.25
C HIS A 52 9.16 0.39 -5.87
N GLY A 53 10.47 0.43 -6.15
CA GLY A 53 11.16 1.62 -6.67
C GLY A 53 10.54 2.23 -7.93
N GLY A 54 9.97 1.40 -8.81
CA GLY A 54 9.31 1.82 -10.06
C GLY A 54 7.88 2.35 -9.94
N LEU A 55 7.31 2.49 -8.73
CA LEU A 55 6.01 3.15 -8.55
C LEU A 55 6.16 4.68 -8.52
N LEU A 56 5.14 5.40 -9.02
CA LEU A 56 5.09 6.85 -8.86
C LEU A 56 5.18 7.23 -7.37
N PRO A 57 5.93 8.29 -7.00
CA PRO A 57 6.05 8.75 -5.62
C PRO A 57 4.69 8.94 -4.93
N LEU A 58 3.72 9.52 -5.67
CA LEU A 58 2.35 9.74 -5.18
C LEU A 58 1.63 8.43 -4.82
N VAL A 59 1.85 7.36 -5.60
CA VAL A 59 1.28 6.03 -5.30
C VAL A 59 1.91 5.46 -4.04
N LYS A 60 3.24 5.59 -3.89
CA LYS A 60 3.98 5.10 -2.72
C LYS A 60 3.47 5.75 -1.43
N GLU A 61 3.32 7.07 -1.43
CA GLU A 61 2.82 7.83 -0.28
C GLU A 61 1.40 7.38 0.12
N VAL A 62 0.51 7.17 -0.86
CA VAL A 62 -0.84 6.66 -0.59
C VAL A 62 -0.81 5.26 0.03
N VAL A 63 0.02 4.36 -0.50
CA VAL A 63 0.16 2.99 0.05
C VAL A 63 0.71 3.03 1.48
N GLU A 64 1.70 3.88 1.75
CA GLU A 64 2.29 4.10 3.08
C GLU A 64 1.27 4.63 4.09
N ILE A 65 0.52 5.68 3.74
CA ILE A 65 -0.54 6.23 4.60
C ILE A 65 -1.61 5.17 4.90
N LEU A 66 -2.02 4.38 3.90
CA LEU A 66 -3.02 3.34 4.07
C LEU A 66 -2.51 2.18 4.93
N PHE A 67 -1.24 1.82 4.79
CA PHE A 67 -0.60 0.79 5.61
C PHE A 67 -0.45 1.26 7.07
N ALA A 68 -0.04 2.51 7.29
CA ALA A 68 0.02 3.14 8.61
C ALA A 68 -1.37 3.14 9.28
N ARG A 69 -2.41 3.53 8.55
CA ARG A 69 -3.81 3.54 9.00
C ARG A 69 -4.42 2.14 9.21
N GLY A 70 -3.75 1.08 8.78
CA GLY A 70 -4.23 -0.30 8.94
C GLY A 70 -5.31 -0.71 7.94
N LEU A 71 -5.44 0.05 6.84
CA LEU A 71 -6.35 -0.23 5.73
C LEU A 71 -5.68 -1.12 4.66
N VAL A 72 -4.38 -1.35 4.75
CA VAL A 72 -3.70 -2.39 3.97
C VAL A 72 -3.30 -3.51 4.93
N LYS A 73 -3.81 -4.72 4.67
CA LYS A 73 -3.56 -5.91 5.48
C LYS A 73 -2.28 -6.61 5.05
N VAL A 74 -2.02 -6.62 3.74
CA VAL A 74 -0.87 -7.27 3.12
C VAL A 74 -0.18 -6.26 2.22
N LEU A 75 1.10 -6.01 2.46
CA LEU A 75 1.93 -5.12 1.65
C LEU A 75 3.11 -5.91 1.08
N PHE A 76 3.25 -5.88 -0.24
CA PHE A 76 4.43 -6.40 -0.92
C PHE A 76 5.42 -5.28 -1.11
N ALA A 77 6.62 -5.41 -0.53
CA ALA A 77 7.63 -4.37 -0.59
C ALA A 77 9.00 -4.91 -1.04
N THR A 78 9.79 -4.06 -1.69
CA THR A 78 11.21 -4.30 -1.94
C THR A 78 12.06 -3.91 -0.73
N GLU A 79 13.30 -4.42 -0.62
CA GLU A 79 14.25 -4.18 0.49
C GLU A 79 14.25 -2.74 1.02
N THR A 80 14.24 -1.76 0.10
CA THR A 80 14.32 -0.33 0.42
C THR A 80 13.16 0.19 1.29
N PHE A 81 12.01 -0.47 1.29
CA PHE A 81 10.88 -0.09 2.14
C PHE A 81 11.11 -0.38 3.62
N ALA A 82 11.83 -1.47 3.93
CA ALA A 82 12.05 -1.90 5.31
C ALA A 82 12.95 -0.93 6.09
N MET A 83 13.81 -0.18 5.39
CA MET A 83 14.70 0.81 6.01
C MET A 83 13.99 2.11 6.39
N GLY A 84 12.89 2.47 5.72
CA GLY A 84 12.27 3.79 5.83
C GLY A 84 11.01 3.86 6.70
N VAL A 85 10.53 2.75 7.25
CA VAL A 85 9.15 2.64 7.71
C VAL A 85 9.05 2.14 9.15
N ASN A 86 8.81 3.06 10.09
CA ASN A 86 8.43 2.77 11.47
C ASN A 86 6.93 2.43 11.58
N MET A 87 6.44 1.48 10.77
CA MET A 87 5.03 1.06 10.81
C MET A 87 4.91 -0.33 11.44
N PRO A 88 3.87 -0.56 12.27
CA PRO A 88 3.69 -1.82 12.98
C PRO A 88 3.27 -2.94 12.01
N ALA A 89 4.25 -3.60 11.41
CA ALA A 89 4.06 -4.88 10.74
C ALA A 89 4.12 -5.99 11.81
N ARG A 90 3.07 -6.81 11.87
CA ARG A 90 3.00 -7.87 12.88
C ARG A 90 3.74 -9.13 12.45
N SER A 91 3.76 -9.39 11.15
CA SER A 91 4.45 -10.52 10.58
C SER A 91 5.14 -10.10 9.30
N VAL A 92 6.38 -10.56 9.13
CA VAL A 92 7.20 -10.28 7.96
C VAL A 92 7.56 -11.62 7.34
N VAL A 93 7.27 -11.76 6.05
CA VAL A 93 7.58 -12.96 5.27
C VAL A 93 8.60 -12.58 4.21
N PHE A 94 9.73 -13.27 4.21
CA PHE A 94 10.74 -13.14 3.17
C PHE A 94 10.46 -14.18 2.09
N SER A 95 10.22 -13.73 0.85
CA SER A 95 9.96 -14.67 -0.25
C SER A 95 11.23 -15.28 -0.84
N GLY A 96 12.40 -14.80 -0.44
CA GLY A 96 13.69 -15.29 -0.90
C GLY A 96 14.82 -14.59 -0.15
N ILE A 97 15.89 -15.33 0.14
CA ILE A 97 17.05 -14.89 0.92
C ILE A 97 18.12 -14.27 0.01
N ARG A 98 18.04 -14.55 -1.31
CA ARG A 98 18.92 -14.01 -2.36
C ARG A 98 18.14 -13.08 -3.30
N LYS A 99 18.86 -12.20 -4.00
CA LYS A 99 18.29 -11.16 -4.87
C LYS A 99 17.98 -11.71 -6.26
#